data_AF-A0A929FCZ0-F1
#
_entry.id   AF-A0A929FCZ0-F1
#
_cell.length_a   1.000
_cell.length_b   1.000
_cell.length_c   1.000
_cell.angle_alpha   90.00
_cell.angle_beta   90.00
_cell.angle_gamma   90.00
#
_symmetry.space_group_name_H-M   'P 1'
#
loop_
_entity.id
_entity.type
_entity.pdbx_description
1 polymer ?
#
loop_
_entity_poly.entity_id
_entity_poly.type
_entity_poly.pdbx_seq_one_letter_code
_entity_poly.pdbx_strand_id
1 'polypeptide(L)'
;MQTLAVQALPNDTLNNISEPPAKNLDMQRLGTRCWKTLVEKGVPFQDARELAIAVSHFMYRNTLPSNHQKSLIEQYYQQLRAADILSLQFS
;
A
#
# COMPACT_ATOMS: atom_id res chain seq x y z
N MET A 1 29.73 1.53 -42.98
CA MET A 1 29.42 2.95 -42.73
C MET A 1 28.04 3.03 -42.08
N GLN A 2 27.93 3.75 -40.96
CA GLN A 2 26.76 4.04 -40.10
C GLN A 2 25.46 4.42 -40.88
N THR A 3 24.25 4.22 -40.35
CA THR A 3 23.68 5.06 -39.28
C THR A 3 22.42 4.47 -38.63
N LEU A 4 22.28 4.72 -37.32
CA LEU A 4 21.11 4.52 -36.47
C LEU A 4 19.89 5.31 -36.98
N ALA A 5 18.71 4.73 -36.87
CA ALA A 5 17.45 5.47 -36.81
C ALA A 5 16.71 5.10 -35.51
N VAL A 6 17.01 5.84 -34.44
CA VAL A 6 16.14 6.00 -33.27
C VAL A 6 15.13 7.07 -33.66
N GLN A 7 13.84 6.74 -33.81
CA GLN A 7 12.75 7.71 -33.66
C GLN A 7 11.48 7.03 -33.12
N ALA A 8 11.24 7.30 -31.83
CA ALA A 8 9.97 7.52 -31.14
C ALA A 8 8.81 6.55 -31.38
N LEU A 9 8.55 5.67 -30.39
CA LEU A 9 7.19 5.21 -30.14
C LEU A 9 6.31 6.44 -29.83
N PRO A 10 5.16 6.62 -30.50
CA PRO A 10 4.23 7.69 -30.18
C PRO A 10 3.71 7.53 -28.75
N ASN A 11 3.90 8.59 -27.96
CA ASN A 11 3.47 8.77 -26.56
C ASN A 11 1.94 8.95 -26.43
N ASP A 12 1.14 8.30 -27.27
CA ASP A 12 -0.33 8.47 -27.31
C ASP A 12 -1.10 7.43 -26.49
N THR A 13 -0.42 6.67 -25.63
CA THR A 13 -1.05 5.65 -24.76
C THR A 13 -0.86 5.94 -23.26
N LEU A 14 -0.81 7.21 -22.85
CA LEU A 14 -0.71 7.57 -21.42
C LEU A 14 -1.88 8.41 -20.88
N ASN A 15 -2.83 8.85 -21.71
CA ASN A 15 -3.92 9.73 -21.26
C ASN A 15 -5.23 9.03 -20.89
N ASN A 16 -5.24 7.70 -20.74
CA ASN A 16 -6.43 6.96 -20.29
C ASN A 16 -6.21 6.26 -18.95
N ILE A 17 -5.30 6.77 -18.13
CA ILE A 17 -5.31 6.44 -16.70
C ILE A 17 -6.45 7.27 -16.12
N SER A 18 -7.67 6.71 -16.17
CA SER A 18 -8.78 7.18 -15.35
C SER A 18 -8.22 7.46 -13.96
N GLU A 19 -8.28 8.72 -13.51
CA GLU A 19 -7.83 9.06 -12.16
C GLU A 19 -8.43 8.01 -11.22
N PRO A 20 -7.60 7.27 -10.45
CA PRO A 20 -8.15 6.31 -9.52
C PRO A 20 -9.15 7.10 -8.67
N PRO A 21 -10.42 6.66 -8.59
CA PRO A 21 -11.44 7.42 -7.87
C PRO A 21 -10.87 7.80 -6.51
N ALA A 22 -10.97 9.06 -6.07
CA ALA A 22 -10.18 9.62 -4.96
C ALA A 22 -9.95 8.65 -3.76
N LYS A 23 -10.97 7.85 -3.42
CA LYS A 23 -10.91 6.73 -2.45
C LYS A 23 -9.76 5.73 -2.67
N ASN A 24 -9.46 5.33 -3.90
CA ASN A 24 -8.36 4.44 -4.25
C ASN A 24 -7.00 5.11 -4.04
N LEU A 25 -6.88 6.42 -4.31
CA LEU A 25 -5.65 7.17 -4.06
C LEU A 25 -5.39 7.31 -2.56
N ASP A 26 -6.43 7.62 -1.79
CA ASP A 26 -6.33 7.71 -0.32
C ASP A 26 -6.05 6.34 0.31
N MET A 27 -6.64 5.27 -0.22
CA MET A 27 -6.34 3.89 0.16
C MET A 27 -4.87 3.51 -0.08
N GLN A 28 -4.31 3.90 -1.24
CA GLN A 28 -2.89 3.66 -1.55
C GLN A 28 -1.96 4.50 -0.67
N ARG A 29 -2.31 5.77 -0.40
CA ARG A 29 -1.54 6.65 0.49
C ARG A 29 -1.52 6.11 1.91
N LEU A 30 -2.67 5.68 2.43
CA LEU A 30 -2.77 5.06 3.76
C LEU A 30 -1.93 3.78 3.84
N GLY A 31 -2.06 2.89 2.85
CA GLY A 31 -1.31 1.65 2.80
C GLY A 31 0.19 1.90 2.73
N THR A 32 0.63 2.85 1.89
CA THR A 32 2.05 3.22 1.77
C THR A 32 2.60 3.79 3.09
N ARG A 33 1.83 4.65 3.77
CA ARG A 33 2.22 5.20 5.07
C ARG A 33 2.33 4.10 6.12
N CYS A 34 1.31 3.24 6.23
CA CYS A 34 1.34 2.09 7.15
C CYS A 34 2.54 1.19 6.90
N TRP A 35 2.76 0.85 5.64
CA TRP A 35 3.85 -0.03 5.23
C TRP A 35 5.22 0.54 5.63
N LYS A 36 5.49 1.82 5.31
CA LYS A 36 6.74 2.48 5.70
C LYS A 36 6.94 2.50 7.22
N THR A 37 5.92 2.89 7.97
CA THR A 37 6.01 2.94 9.43
C THR A 37 6.26 1.57 10.04
N LEU A 38 5.63 0.51 9.51
CA LEU A 38 5.88 -0.86 9.99
C LEU A 38 7.31 -1.33 9.72
N VAL A 39 7.84 -1.03 8.53
CA VAL A 39 9.24 -1.32 8.19
C VAL A 39 10.20 -0.57 9.12
N GLU A 40 9.93 0.70 9.42
CA GLU A 40 10.72 1.50 10.37
C GLU A 40 10.68 0.94 11.81
N LYS A 41 9.58 0.27 12.19
CA LYS A 41 9.46 -0.44 13.49
C LYS A 41 10.07 -1.84 13.49
N GLY A 42 10.72 -2.25 12.40
CA GLY A 42 11.41 -3.54 12.30
C GLY A 42 10.52 -4.70 11.86
N VAL A 43 9.33 -4.44 11.31
CA VAL A 43 8.52 -5.48 10.68
C VAL A 43 9.14 -5.84 9.32
N PRO A 44 9.32 -7.13 8.98
CA PRO A 44 9.82 -7.55 7.68
C PRO A 44 9.01 -6.96 6.53
N PHE A 45 9.67 -6.62 5.43
CA PHE A 45 9.05 -5.95 4.27
C PHE A 45 7.76 -6.65 3.80
N GLN A 46 7.79 -7.98 3.70
CA GLN A 46 6.66 -8.78 3.22
C GLN A 46 5.47 -8.73 4.18
N ASP A 47 5.73 -8.89 5.48
CA ASP A 47 4.71 -8.84 6.53
C ASP A 47 4.13 -7.44 6.68
N ALA A 48 4.97 -6.41 6.64
CA ALA A 48 4.57 -5.02 6.67
C ALA A 48 3.65 -4.67 5.50
N ARG A 49 3.93 -5.22 4.31
CA ARG A 49 3.10 -5.03 3.12
C ARG A 49 1.73 -5.70 3.28
N GLU A 50 1.69 -6.93 3.76
CA GLU A 50 0.44 -7.64 4.02
C GLU A 50 -0.42 -6.94 5.09
N LEU A 51 0.21 -6.48 6.17
CA LEU A 51 -0.47 -5.69 7.20
C LEU A 51 -1.02 -4.38 6.65
N ALA A 52 -0.25 -3.65 5.84
CA ALA A 52 -0.71 -2.43 5.22
C ALA A 52 -1.89 -2.65 4.26
N ILE A 53 -1.87 -3.72 3.47
CA ILE A 53 -2.99 -4.12 2.62
C ILE A 53 -4.22 -4.43 3.47
N ALA A 54 -4.06 -5.22 4.54
CA ALA A 54 -5.13 -5.57 5.45
C ALA A 54 -5.78 -4.33 6.08
N VAL A 55 -4.96 -3.38 6.57
CA VAL A 55 -5.43 -2.10 7.14
C VAL A 55 -6.17 -1.27 6.09
N SER A 56 -5.58 -1.04 4.91
CA SER A 56 -6.24 -0.30 3.84
C SER A 56 -7.55 -0.94 3.38
N HIS A 57 -7.60 -2.26 3.28
CA HIS A 57 -8.80 -2.99 2.89
C HIS A 57 -9.89 -2.94 3.97
N PHE A 58 -9.52 -3.10 5.24
CA PHE A 58 -10.44 -2.95 6.36
C PHE A 58 -11.05 -1.53 6.39
N MET A 59 -10.22 -0.50 6.25
CA MET A 59 -10.64 0.90 6.33
C MET A 59 -11.55 1.33 5.17
N TYR A 60 -11.25 0.93 3.93
CA TYR A 60 -11.94 1.42 2.72
C TYR A 60 -12.97 0.46 2.16
N ARG A 61 -12.85 -0.84 2.45
CA ARG A 61 -13.73 -1.88 1.89
C ARG A 61 -14.50 -2.65 2.97
N ASN A 62 -14.27 -2.36 4.25
CA ASN A 62 -14.87 -3.05 5.40
C ASN A 62 -14.72 -4.58 5.31
N THR A 63 -13.62 -5.05 4.70
CA THR A 63 -13.32 -6.46 4.55
C THR A 63 -12.59 -6.98 5.76
N LEU A 64 -13.00 -8.13 6.26
CA LEU A 64 -12.34 -8.79 7.37
C LEU A 64 -10.94 -9.30 6.96
N PRO A 65 -9.93 -9.21 7.85
CA PRO A 65 -8.60 -9.74 7.58
C PRO A 65 -8.64 -11.28 7.44
N SER A 66 -7.79 -11.81 6.55
CA SER A 66 -7.61 -13.25 6.38
C SER A 66 -6.98 -13.88 7.62
N ASN A 67 -7.06 -15.22 7.78
CA ASN A 67 -6.42 -15.92 8.91
C ASN A 67 -4.89 -15.66 8.98
N HIS A 68 -4.25 -15.53 7.82
CA HIS A 68 -2.84 -15.15 7.74
C HIS A 68 -2.60 -13.73 8.25
N GLN A 69 -3.41 -12.76 7.81
CA GLN A 69 -3.33 -11.37 8.27
C GLN A 69 -3.63 -11.23 9.75
N LYS A 70 -4.58 -12.00 10.30
CA LYS A 70 -4.85 -12.06 11.75
C LYS A 70 -3.64 -12.53 12.52
N SER A 71 -2.99 -13.61 12.07
CA SER A 71 -1.74 -14.11 12.67
C SER A 71 -0.64 -13.04 12.65
N LEU A 72 -0.48 -12.33 11.52
CA LEU A 72 0.47 -11.21 11.42
C LEU A 72 0.12 -10.06 12.37
N ILE A 73 -1.16 -9.72 12.52
CA ILE A 73 -1.63 -8.66 13.43
C ILE A 73 -1.32 -9.04 14.88
N GLU A 74 -1.54 -10.31 15.26
CA GLU A 74 -1.21 -10.80 16.60
C GLU A 74 0.31 -10.82 16.84
N GLN A 75 1.08 -11.33 15.86
CA GLN A 75 2.54 -11.41 15.93
C GLN A 75 3.20 -10.03 16.04
N TYR A 76 2.70 -9.04 15.29
CA TYR A 76 3.26 -7.67 15.25
C TYR A 76 2.40 -6.66 16.00
N TYR A 77 1.58 -7.10 16.94
CA TYR A 77 0.64 -6.25 17.67
C TYR A 77 1.33 -5.07 18.36
N GLN A 78 2.49 -5.30 18.99
CA GLN A 78 3.26 -4.26 19.67
C GLN A 78 3.81 -3.22 18.69
N GLN A 79 4.27 -3.65 17.51
CA GLN A 79 4.78 -2.78 16.46
C GLN A 79 3.64 -1.98 15.83
N LEU A 80 2.48 -2.60 15.58
CA LEU A 80 1.26 -1.93 15.11
C LEU A 80 0.80 -0.85 16.08
N ARG A 81 0.83 -1.15 17.39
CA ARG A 81 0.50 -0.19 18.45
C ARG A 81 1.54 0.92 18.55
N ALA A 82 2.83 0.60 18.49
CA ALA A 82 3.92 1.58 18.53
C ALA A 82 4.01 2.44 17.26
N ALA A 83 3.45 1.96 16.15
CA ALA A 83 3.30 2.67 14.88
C ALA A 83 2.02 3.51 14.81
N ASP A 84 1.20 3.48 15.87
CA ASP A 84 -0.10 4.15 15.94
C ASP A 84 -1.04 3.76 14.77
N ILE A 85 -0.79 2.61 14.15
CA ILE A 85 -1.55 2.09 12.99
C ILE A 85 -2.99 1.80 13.42
N LEU A 86 -3.16 1.28 14.64
CA LEU A 86 -4.46 1.01 15.26
C LEU A 86 -5.18 2.29 15.72
N SER A 87 -4.44 3.41 15.83
CA SER A 87 -4.93 4.74 16.21
C SER A 87 -5.13 5.65 15.00
N LEU A 88 -4.93 5.14 13.78
CA LEU A 88 -5.46 5.74 12.56
C LEU A 88 -7.00 5.65 12.63
N GLN A 89 -7.60 6.39 13.56
CA GLN A 89 -8.99 6.76 13.52
C GLN A 89 -9.15 7.53 12.22
N PHE A 90 -9.87 6.91 11.30
CA PHE A 90 -10.72 7.49 10.29
C PHE A 90 -10.97 8.99 10.52
N SER A 91 -10.05 9.83 10.05
CA SER A 91 -10.21 11.28 10.03
C SER A 91 -10.55 11.72 8.63
#